data_AF-A0A177YL17-F1
#
_entry.id   AF-A0A177YL17-F1
#
_cell.length_a   1.000
_cell.length_b   1.000
_cell.length_c   1.000
_cell.angle_alpha   90.00
_cell.angle_beta   90.00
_cell.angle_gamma   90.00
#
_symmetry.space_group_name_H-M   'P 1'
#
loop_
_entity.id
_entity.type
_entity.pdbx_description
1 polymer ?
#
loop_
_entity_poly.entity_id
_entity_poly.type
_entity_poly.pdbx_seq_one_letter_code
_entity_poly.pdbx_strand_id
1 'polypeptide(L)'
;MTLATALATEGSAAALFGRRDAVLLMLSGVGLSHKAIADLDRFDISADDDGLWIGGSHQIRIDADEASGSTPSEIWERWRIVLQFSDRYPSTALLVDHLQANTFPDLSDLHDRPGPIALPIDRWGHLPFPATAMTAAAIGAVLDAHRTGIPPQHVPPRRLSRPREYDDSVPSATAPEAVSAPLGAEYYKAGVDARRRAHAALADVPELVDDVEDRIEALLQRTLDLLGDDTEL
;
A
#
# COMPACT_ATOMS: atom_id res chain seq x y z
N MET A 1 2.65 20.99 7.72
CA MET A 1 1.67 20.53 6.72
C MET A 1 2.19 20.51 5.29
N THR A 2 3.03 21.46 4.86
CA THR A 2 3.41 21.66 3.44
C THR A 2 3.94 20.43 2.70
N LEU A 3 4.71 19.55 3.36
CA LEU A 3 5.19 18.29 2.74
C LEU A 3 4.06 17.26 2.56
N ALA A 4 3.16 17.13 3.54
CA ALA A 4 2.06 16.16 3.49
C ALA A 4 1.07 16.48 2.36
N THR A 5 0.80 17.77 2.12
CA THR A 5 -0.11 18.24 1.07
C THR A 5 0.49 18.15 -0.34
N ALA A 6 1.82 17.98 -0.46
CA ALA A 6 2.52 17.91 -1.74
C ALA A 6 2.66 16.47 -2.28
N LEU A 7 2.24 15.47 -1.51
CA LEU A 7 2.33 14.06 -1.91
C LEU A 7 1.27 13.69 -2.95
N ALA A 8 1.63 12.73 -3.80
CA ALA A 8 0.69 12.21 -4.80
C ALA A 8 -0.53 11.58 -4.12
N THR A 9 -1.72 12.01 -4.53
CA THR A 9 -3.00 11.53 -4.00
C THR A 9 -3.81 10.73 -5.04
N GLU A 10 -3.41 10.75 -6.31
CA GLU A 10 -4.13 10.17 -7.44
C GLU A 10 -3.20 9.45 -8.46
N GLY A 11 -3.78 8.57 -9.28
CA GLY A 11 -3.20 8.17 -10.57
C GLY A 11 -2.24 6.98 -10.60
N SER A 12 -1.69 6.50 -9.47
CA SER A 12 -0.80 5.31 -9.47
C SER A 12 -0.59 4.67 -8.09
N ALA A 13 0.25 3.62 -8.02
CA ALA A 13 0.74 3.09 -6.74
C ALA A 13 1.41 4.15 -5.87
N ALA A 14 2.04 5.18 -6.45
CA ALA A 14 2.61 6.30 -5.69
C ALA A 14 1.53 7.08 -4.91
N ALA A 15 0.27 7.06 -5.36
CA ALA A 15 -0.84 7.65 -4.63
C ALA A 15 -1.18 6.89 -3.35
N LEU A 16 -1.02 5.56 -3.35
CA LEU A 16 -1.23 4.72 -2.17
C LEU A 16 -0.20 5.07 -1.09
N PHE A 17 1.08 5.08 -1.47
CA PHE A 17 2.16 5.48 -0.58
C PHE A 17 2.03 6.93 -0.12
N GLY A 18 1.71 7.84 -1.04
CA GLY A 18 1.52 9.25 -0.74
C GLY A 18 0.40 9.50 0.28
N ARG A 19 -0.73 8.79 0.17
CA ARG A 19 -1.82 8.88 1.16
C ARG A 19 -1.39 8.41 2.55
N ARG A 20 -0.70 7.27 2.66
CA ARG A 20 -0.15 6.79 3.94
C ARG A 20 0.86 7.78 4.51
N ASP A 21 1.82 8.19 3.69
CA ASP A 21 2.94 9.01 4.12
C ASP A 21 2.49 10.42 4.51
N ALA A 22 1.46 10.96 3.87
CA ALA A 22 0.82 12.23 4.26
C ALA A 22 0.24 12.15 5.68
N VAL A 23 -0.43 11.05 6.02
CA VAL A 23 -0.93 10.81 7.38
C VAL A 23 0.24 10.70 8.36
N LEU A 24 1.28 9.92 8.05
CA LEU A 24 2.44 9.78 8.93
C LEU A 24 3.14 11.13 9.18
N LEU A 25 3.32 11.93 8.13
CA LEU A 25 3.93 13.28 8.22
C LEU A 25 3.05 14.23 9.04
N MET A 26 1.73 14.17 8.87
CA MET A 26 0.78 14.97 9.65
C MET A 26 0.85 14.61 11.14
N LEU A 27 0.78 13.32 11.47
CA LEU A 27 0.84 12.82 12.86
C LEU A 27 2.18 13.16 13.52
N SER A 28 3.30 12.94 12.81
CA SER A 28 4.63 13.33 13.32
C SER A 28 4.76 14.85 13.46
N GLY A 29 4.14 15.62 12.56
CA GLY A 29 4.17 17.08 12.57
C GLY A 29 3.52 17.71 13.80
N VAL A 30 2.58 17.02 14.45
CA VAL A 30 1.96 17.45 15.72
C VAL A 30 2.64 16.86 16.96
N GLY A 31 3.80 16.21 16.78
CA GLY A 31 4.66 15.76 17.87
C GLY A 31 4.44 14.31 18.33
N LEU A 32 3.64 13.50 17.63
CA LEU A 32 3.54 12.08 17.95
C LEU A 32 4.86 11.36 17.67
N SER A 33 5.33 10.59 18.65
CA SER A 33 6.50 9.72 18.48
C SER A 33 6.19 8.58 17.50
N HIS A 34 7.21 8.04 16.83
CA HIS A 34 7.01 6.92 15.90
C HIS A 34 6.39 5.68 16.58
N LYS A 35 6.68 5.49 17.88
CA LYS A 35 6.05 4.44 18.68
C LYS A 35 4.56 4.71 18.91
N ALA A 36 4.21 5.95 19.27
CA ALA A 36 2.81 6.34 19.41
C ALA A 36 2.06 6.13 18.08
N ILE A 37 2.64 6.54 16.95
CA ILE A 37 2.03 6.34 15.63
C ILE A 37 1.85 4.85 15.29
N ALA A 38 2.80 3.99 15.66
CA ALA A 38 2.70 2.54 15.46
C ALA A 38 1.61 1.90 16.31
N ASP A 39 1.37 2.44 17.50
CA ASP A 39 0.42 1.91 18.48
C ASP A 39 -1.01 2.47 18.27
N LEU A 40 -1.21 3.46 17.39
CA LEU A 40 -2.52 4.07 17.09
C LEU A 40 -3.47 3.11 16.36
N ASP A 41 -4.69 3.02 16.87
CA ASP A 41 -5.83 2.37 16.22
C ASP A 41 -6.66 3.39 15.43
N ARG A 42 -7.35 2.93 14.38
CA ARG A 42 -8.29 3.76 13.61
C ARG A 42 -9.36 4.40 14.47
N PHE A 43 -9.78 3.77 15.58
CA PHE A 43 -10.73 4.35 16.53
C PHE A 43 -10.15 5.44 17.43
N ASP A 44 -8.84 5.60 17.48
CA ASP A 44 -8.21 6.73 18.17
C ASP A 44 -8.30 8.03 17.36
N ILE A 45 -8.75 7.97 16.10
CA ILE A 45 -8.87 9.15 15.23
C ILE A 45 -10.34 9.45 14.92
N SER A 46 -10.75 10.69 15.18
CA SER A 46 -12.04 11.23 14.74
C SER A 46 -11.82 12.51 13.96
N ALA A 47 -12.44 12.63 12.80
CA ALA A 47 -12.40 13.82 11.95
C ALA A 47 -13.75 14.53 11.95
N ASP A 48 -13.71 15.86 11.94
CA ASP A 48 -14.85 16.74 11.74
C ASP A 48 -14.48 17.85 10.73
N ASP A 49 -15.40 18.78 10.48
CA ASP A 49 -15.20 19.91 9.55
C ASP A 49 -14.13 20.90 10.06
N ASP A 50 -13.91 20.97 11.37
CA ASP A 50 -12.95 21.87 12.01
C ASP A 50 -11.53 21.27 12.05
N GLY A 51 -11.38 19.97 11.72
CA GLY A 51 -10.09 19.27 11.66
C GLY A 51 -10.08 17.86 12.28
N LEU A 52 -8.92 17.44 12.78
CA LEU A 52 -8.68 16.08 13.23
C LEU A 52 -8.43 16.01 14.74
N TRP A 53 -9.10 15.10 15.42
CA TRP A 53 -8.87 14.78 16.83
C TRP A 53 -8.25 13.41 17.00
N ILE A 54 -7.21 13.34 17.83
CA ILE A 54 -6.50 12.12 18.21
C ILE A 54 -6.78 11.86 19.69
N GLY A 55 -7.60 10.84 19.94
CA GLY A 55 -8.07 10.42 21.25
C GLY A 55 -7.06 9.63 22.07
N GLY A 56 -7.59 8.77 22.95
CA GLY A 56 -6.78 7.98 23.88
C GLY A 56 -5.96 8.84 24.84
N SER A 57 -4.70 8.47 25.05
CA SER A 57 -3.75 9.19 25.91
C SER A 57 -3.10 10.41 25.25
N HIS A 58 -3.36 10.65 23.95
CA HIS A 58 -2.72 11.73 23.20
C HIS A 58 -3.47 13.04 23.34
N GLN A 59 -4.80 13.02 23.18
CA GLN A 59 -5.68 14.19 23.31
C GLN A 59 -5.19 15.40 22.49
N ILE A 60 -4.86 15.17 21.21
CA ILE A 60 -4.29 16.17 20.31
C ILE A 60 -5.35 16.61 19.29
N ARG A 61 -5.51 17.93 19.15
CA ARG A 61 -6.30 18.54 18.07
C ARG A 61 -5.38 19.04 16.96
N ILE A 62 -5.73 18.75 15.71
CA ILE A 62 -5.08 19.28 14.51
C ILE A 62 -6.11 20.11 13.75
N ASP A 63 -6.01 21.43 13.87
CA ASP A 63 -6.96 22.34 13.24
C ASP A 63 -6.78 22.42 11.73
N ALA A 64 -7.90 22.60 11.03
CA ALA A 64 -7.86 22.93 9.62
C ALA A 64 -7.17 24.28 9.41
N ASP A 65 -6.20 24.30 8.50
CA ASP A 65 -5.53 25.52 8.06
C ASP A 65 -5.95 25.78 6.61
N GLU A 66 -6.74 26.82 6.37
CA GLU A 66 -7.23 27.21 5.04
C GLU A 66 -6.08 27.53 4.06
N ALA A 67 -4.89 27.90 4.57
CA ALA A 67 -3.72 28.17 3.73
C ALA A 67 -3.04 26.89 3.23
N SER A 68 -3.30 25.76 3.88
CA SER A 68 -2.76 24.46 3.51
C SER A 68 -3.72 23.79 2.54
N GLY A 69 -3.31 23.58 1.29
CA GLY A 69 -4.18 23.08 0.20
C GLY A 69 -4.86 21.70 0.38
N SER A 70 -4.79 21.08 1.55
CA SER A 70 -5.70 20.03 2.01
C SER A 70 -5.83 20.08 3.53
N THR A 71 -7.03 19.87 4.06
CA THR A 71 -7.25 19.87 5.53
C THR A 71 -6.78 18.56 6.17
N PRO A 72 -6.50 18.54 7.49
CA PRO A 72 -6.17 17.31 8.21
C PRO A 72 -7.23 16.20 8.05
N SER A 73 -8.51 16.57 8.05
CA SER A 73 -9.64 15.67 7.85
C SER A 73 -9.63 15.04 6.45
N GLU A 74 -9.33 15.81 5.42
CA GLU A 74 -9.20 15.29 4.04
C GLU A 74 -8.00 14.33 3.89
N ILE A 75 -6.86 14.66 4.52
CA ILE A 75 -5.67 13.78 4.51
C ILE A 75 -6.00 12.45 5.17
N TRP A 76 -6.65 12.49 6.34
CA TRP A 76 -7.11 11.29 7.03
C TRP A 76 -8.11 10.49 6.20
N GLU A 77 -9.15 11.13 5.67
CA GLU A 77 -10.22 10.45 4.94
C GLU A 77 -9.72 9.75 3.68
N ARG A 78 -8.79 10.39 2.94
CA ARG A 78 -8.14 9.78 1.76
C ARG A 78 -7.40 8.48 2.09
N TRP A 79 -6.87 8.35 3.30
CA TRP A 79 -6.23 7.12 3.77
C TRP A 79 -7.23 6.13 4.39
N ARG A 80 -8.18 6.62 5.19
CA ARG A 80 -9.23 5.81 5.81
C ARG A 80 -10.03 5.03 4.76
N ILE A 81 -10.40 5.65 3.65
CA ILE A 81 -11.15 4.99 2.58
C ILE A 81 -10.35 3.82 1.95
N VAL A 82 -9.02 3.96 1.85
CA VAL A 82 -8.13 2.89 1.39
C VAL A 82 -8.11 1.72 2.38
N LEU A 83 -8.03 2.03 3.67
CA LEU A 83 -8.05 1.03 4.75
C LEU A 83 -9.38 0.25 4.75
N GLN A 84 -10.52 0.96 4.72
CA GLN A 84 -11.85 0.33 4.66
C GLN A 84 -12.04 -0.49 3.38
N PHE A 85 -11.63 0.03 2.24
CA PHE A 85 -11.71 -0.70 0.97
C PHE A 85 -10.91 -2.00 1.03
N SER A 86 -9.69 -1.96 1.58
CA SER A 86 -8.79 -3.11 1.65
C SER A 86 -9.28 -4.19 2.63
N ASP A 87 -9.92 -3.78 3.73
CA ASP A 87 -10.56 -4.70 4.68
C ASP A 87 -11.72 -5.50 4.05
N ARG A 88 -12.40 -4.92 3.05
CA ARG A 88 -13.52 -5.53 2.34
C ARG A 88 -13.08 -6.30 1.10
N TYR A 89 -12.13 -5.74 0.36
CA TYR A 89 -11.64 -6.24 -0.92
C TYR A 89 -10.11 -6.34 -0.87
N PRO A 90 -9.54 -7.45 -0.38
CA PRO A 90 -8.09 -7.66 -0.32
C PRO A 90 -7.53 -7.96 -1.73
N SER A 91 -7.67 -7.01 -2.65
CA SER A 91 -7.23 -7.09 -4.04
C SER A 91 -6.53 -5.79 -4.43
N THR A 92 -5.19 -5.82 -4.45
CA THR A 92 -4.34 -4.70 -4.86
C THR A 92 -4.72 -4.16 -6.24
N ALA A 93 -5.11 -5.02 -7.18
CA ALA A 93 -5.54 -4.59 -8.53
C ALA A 93 -6.79 -3.68 -8.50
N LEU A 94 -7.81 -4.04 -7.72
CA LEU A 94 -9.03 -3.23 -7.59
C LEU A 94 -8.74 -1.94 -6.85
N LEU A 95 -7.90 -1.99 -5.81
CA LEU A 95 -7.46 -0.81 -5.09
C LEU A 95 -6.72 0.17 -6.03
N VAL A 96 -5.84 -0.33 -6.89
CA VAL A 96 -5.13 0.49 -7.89
C VAL A 96 -6.10 1.11 -8.90
N ASP A 97 -7.09 0.37 -9.40
CA ASP A 97 -8.08 0.90 -10.34
C ASP A 97 -8.89 2.05 -9.71
N HIS A 98 -9.33 1.90 -8.45
CA HIS A 98 -10.05 2.95 -7.71
C HIS A 98 -9.15 4.16 -7.38
N LEU A 99 -7.88 3.94 -7.05
CA LEU A 99 -6.91 5.02 -6.86
C LEU A 99 -6.62 5.79 -8.16
N GLN A 100 -6.62 5.10 -9.30
CA GLN A 100 -6.41 5.73 -10.61
C GLN A 100 -7.60 6.57 -11.05
N ALA A 101 -8.82 6.08 -10.81
CA ALA A 101 -10.04 6.83 -11.07
C ALA A 101 -10.33 7.90 -10.01
N ASN A 102 -9.55 7.93 -8.92
CA ASN A 102 -9.82 8.65 -7.68
C ASN A 102 -11.30 8.56 -7.24
N THR A 103 -11.90 7.39 -7.43
CA THR A 103 -13.31 7.15 -7.19
C THR A 103 -13.42 5.82 -6.48
N PHE A 104 -13.86 5.84 -5.23
CA PHE A 104 -14.16 4.64 -4.45
C PHE A 104 -15.68 4.40 -4.46
N PRO A 105 -16.13 3.14 -4.36
CA PRO A 105 -17.55 2.87 -4.18
C PRO A 105 -18.03 3.50 -2.86
N ASP A 106 -19.33 3.75 -2.74
CA ASP A 106 -19.90 4.19 -1.46
C ASP A 106 -19.62 3.12 -0.39
N LEU A 107 -18.86 3.51 0.63
CA LEU A 107 -18.49 2.68 1.77
C LEU A 107 -19.24 3.06 3.05
N SER A 108 -20.22 3.97 2.98
CA SER A 108 -20.94 4.49 4.14
C SER A 108 -21.67 3.41 4.95
N ASP A 109 -22.08 2.32 4.28
CA ASP A 109 -22.72 1.16 4.92
C ASP A 109 -21.70 0.22 5.62
N LEU A 110 -20.39 0.45 5.47
CA LEU A 110 -19.37 -0.34 6.13
C LEU A 110 -19.11 0.18 7.54
N HIS A 111 -19.22 -0.73 8.51
CA HIS A 111 -18.74 -0.46 9.85
C HIS A 111 -17.21 -0.31 9.85
N ASP A 112 -16.72 0.74 10.49
CA ASP A 112 -15.30 0.86 10.80
C ASP A 112 -14.86 -0.36 11.60
N ARG A 113 -13.72 -0.92 11.20
CA ARG A 113 -13.06 -2.01 11.93
C ARG A 113 -11.88 -1.44 12.71
N PRO A 114 -11.64 -1.95 13.94
CA PRO A 114 -10.39 -1.66 14.62
C PRO A 114 -9.23 -2.16 13.78
N GLY A 115 -8.09 -1.50 13.93
CA GLY A 115 -6.88 -1.87 13.25
C GLY A 115 -5.88 -0.74 13.24
N PRO A 116 -4.61 -1.06 12.93
CA PRO A 116 -3.57 -0.06 12.87
C PRO A 116 -3.78 0.91 11.69
N ILE A 117 -3.31 2.14 11.88
CA ILE A 117 -3.32 3.19 10.86
C ILE A 117 -2.07 3.13 9.99
N ALA A 118 -0.91 2.87 10.61
CA ALA A 118 0.36 2.76 9.91
C ALA A 118 0.54 1.33 9.38
N LEU A 119 0.14 1.08 8.13
CA LEU A 119 0.33 -0.22 7.48
C LEU A 119 1.58 -0.24 6.59
N PRO A 120 2.38 -1.34 6.64
CA PRO A 120 3.41 -1.53 5.65
C PRO A 120 2.75 -1.71 4.29
N ILE A 121 3.34 -1.08 3.27
CA ILE A 121 2.95 -1.25 1.88
C ILE A 121 4.17 -1.85 1.20
N ASP A 122 4.03 -3.03 0.62
CA ASP A 122 5.14 -3.63 -0.12
C ASP A 122 5.40 -2.90 -1.45
N ARG A 123 6.48 -3.24 -2.15
CA ARG A 123 6.85 -2.61 -3.42
C ARG A 123 5.78 -2.69 -4.52
N TRP A 124 4.76 -3.52 -4.36
CA TRP A 124 3.67 -3.72 -5.31
C TRP A 124 2.35 -3.07 -4.87
N GLY A 125 2.31 -2.42 -3.71
CA GLY A 125 1.10 -1.81 -3.18
C GLY A 125 0.24 -2.76 -2.35
N HIS A 126 0.75 -3.92 -1.96
CA HIS A 126 0.02 -4.85 -1.10
C HIS A 126 0.00 -4.34 0.34
N LEU A 127 -1.18 -4.45 0.96
CA LEU A 127 -1.40 -4.22 2.38
C LEU A 127 -1.59 -5.57 3.08
N PRO A 128 -1.00 -5.78 4.27
CA PRO A 128 -1.08 -7.06 4.96
C PRO A 128 -2.52 -7.42 5.31
N PHE A 129 -2.86 -8.71 5.14
CA PHE A 129 -4.13 -9.28 5.58
C PHE A 129 -3.85 -10.59 6.35
N PRO A 130 -4.13 -10.66 7.67
CA PRO A 130 -4.72 -9.61 8.50
C PRO A 130 -3.80 -8.38 8.67
N ALA A 131 -4.42 -7.22 8.95
CA ALA A 131 -3.73 -5.95 9.12
C ALA A 131 -2.67 -6.04 10.24
N THR A 132 -1.43 -5.63 9.94
CA THR A 132 -0.31 -5.62 10.89
C THR A 132 0.33 -4.24 10.87
N ALA A 133 0.57 -3.66 12.05
CA ALA A 133 1.15 -2.33 12.19
C ALA A 133 2.59 -2.28 11.68
N MET A 134 3.00 -1.13 11.13
CA MET A 134 4.40 -0.79 10.90
C MET A 134 5.11 -0.68 12.25
N THR A 135 6.38 -1.09 12.27
CA THR A 135 7.24 -0.82 13.42
C THR A 135 7.57 0.67 13.50
N ALA A 136 7.84 1.16 14.71
CA ALA A 136 8.30 2.53 14.93
C ALA A 136 9.56 2.88 14.10
N ALA A 137 10.45 1.90 13.89
CA ALA A 137 11.64 2.06 13.06
C ALA A 137 11.28 2.26 11.57
N ALA A 138 10.34 1.47 11.04
CA ALA A 138 9.88 1.61 9.66
C ALA A 138 9.18 2.96 9.42
N ILE A 139 8.40 3.44 10.40
CA ILE A 139 7.78 4.77 10.35
C ILE A 139 8.86 5.86 10.31
N GLY A 140 9.88 5.76 11.18
CA GLY A 140 11.00 6.69 11.19
C GLY A 140 11.74 6.75 9.85
N ALA A 141 12.02 5.59 9.25
CA ALA A 141 12.68 5.51 7.94
C ALA A 141 11.88 6.22 6.83
N VAL A 142 10.56 6.06 6.80
CA VAL A 142 9.69 6.76 5.84
C VAL A 142 9.72 8.27 6.07
N LEU A 143 9.60 8.72 7.31
CA LEU A 143 9.59 10.15 7.64
C LEU A 143 10.93 10.83 7.33
N ASP A 144 12.05 10.15 7.63
CA ASP A 144 13.39 10.66 7.35
C ASP A 144 13.68 10.71 5.85
N ALA A 145 13.18 9.76 5.06
CA ALA A 145 13.25 9.79 3.60
C ALA A 145 12.55 11.03 3.01
N HIS A 146 11.36 11.37 3.51
CA HIS A 146 10.66 12.61 3.12
C HIS A 146 11.39 13.88 3.56
N ARG A 147 11.94 13.90 4.77
CA ARG A 147 12.70 15.05 5.30
C ARG A 147 13.99 15.30 4.52
N THR A 148 14.64 14.25 4.03
CA THR A 148 15.88 14.33 3.24
C THR A 148 15.64 14.53 1.75
N GLY A 149 14.37 14.58 1.30
CA GLY A 149 14.01 14.84 -0.09
C GLY A 149 14.19 13.65 -1.03
N ILE A 150 14.38 12.45 -0.49
CA ILE A 150 14.47 11.20 -1.26
C ILE A 150 13.25 10.36 -0.89
N PRO A 151 12.04 10.68 -1.42
CA PRO A 151 10.87 9.86 -1.14
C PRO A 151 11.12 8.42 -1.63
N PRO A 152 10.57 7.40 -0.94
CA PRO A 152 10.78 6.02 -1.36
C PRO A 152 10.37 5.84 -2.83
N GLN A 153 11.27 5.32 -3.66
CA GLN A 153 11.00 5.17 -5.09
C GLN A 153 10.04 4.00 -5.31
N HIS A 154 8.85 4.31 -5.79
CA HIS A 154 7.83 3.32 -6.13
C HIS A 154 7.75 3.19 -7.65
N VAL A 155 8.26 2.10 -8.20
CA VAL A 155 8.17 1.82 -9.64
C VAL A 155 6.80 1.19 -9.92
N PRO A 156 5.85 1.89 -10.55
CA PRO A 156 4.60 1.26 -10.94
C PRO A 156 4.87 0.19 -12.01
N PRO A 157 4.12 -0.93 -12.03
CA PRO A 157 4.24 -1.90 -13.11
C PRO A 157 3.86 -1.25 -14.44
N ARG A 158 4.68 -1.46 -15.48
CA ARG A 158 4.23 -1.27 -16.87
C ARG A 158 2.98 -2.13 -17.06
N ARG A 159 1.85 -1.55 -17.43
CA ARG A 159 0.71 -2.34 -17.91
C ARG A 159 1.24 -3.21 -19.03
N LEU A 160 1.18 -4.53 -18.87
CA LEU A 160 1.41 -5.45 -19.97
C LEU A 160 0.30 -5.17 -20.98
N SER A 161 0.63 -4.45 -22.06
CA SER A 161 -0.23 -4.35 -23.23
C SER A 161 -0.60 -5.77 -23.62
N ARG A 162 -1.89 -6.10 -23.58
CA ARG A 162 -2.41 -7.38 -24.09
C ARG A 162 -1.77 -7.63 -25.46
N PRO A 163 -1.13 -8.79 -25.71
CA PRO A 163 -0.64 -9.12 -27.03
C PRO A 163 -1.80 -9.01 -28.01
N ARG A 164 -1.69 -8.06 -28.92
CA ARG A 164 -2.62 -7.90 -30.03
C ARG A 164 -2.32 -9.09 -30.94
N GLU A 165 -3.16 -10.12 -30.87
CA GLU A 165 -3.12 -11.18 -31.86
C GLU A 165 -3.30 -10.53 -33.23
N TYR A 166 -2.38 -10.89 -34.11
CA TYR A 166 -2.25 -10.42 -35.47
C TYR A 166 -3.46 -10.91 -36.27
N ASP A 167 -4.25 -10.00 -36.83
CA ASP A 167 -4.99 -10.31 -38.05
C ASP A 167 -5.01 -9.07 -38.96
N ASP A 168 -4.72 -9.34 -40.22
CA ASP A 168 -4.51 -8.38 -41.30
C ASP A 168 -5.87 -7.79 -41.75
N SER A 169 -5.85 -6.50 -42.10
CA SER A 169 -6.79 -5.85 -43.03
C SER A 169 -8.26 -5.62 -42.61
N VAL A 170 -8.56 -4.46 -42.01
CA VAL A 170 -9.81 -3.71 -42.28
C VAL A 170 -9.63 -2.20 -42.03
N PRO A 171 -10.22 -1.28 -42.85
CA PRO A 171 -10.03 0.15 -42.70
C PRO A 171 -10.74 0.71 -41.46
N SER A 172 -10.11 1.73 -40.87
CA SER A 172 -10.55 2.49 -39.70
C SER A 172 -12.07 2.64 -39.56
N ALA A 173 -12.63 2.00 -38.52
CA ALA A 173 -13.97 2.25 -38.03
C ALA A 173 -13.87 2.78 -36.59
N THR A 174 -14.47 3.92 -36.36
CA THR A 174 -14.62 4.62 -35.07
C THR A 174 -14.99 3.64 -33.96
N ALA A 175 -14.18 3.59 -32.89
CA ALA A 175 -14.44 2.74 -31.73
C ALA A 175 -15.75 3.18 -31.04
N PRO A 176 -16.76 2.30 -30.88
CA PRO A 176 -17.87 2.60 -29.99
C PRO A 176 -17.38 2.56 -28.54
N GLU A 177 -17.85 3.52 -27.76
CA GLU A 177 -17.69 3.61 -26.32
C GLU A 177 -18.08 2.27 -25.67
N ALA A 178 -17.10 1.58 -25.07
CA ALA A 178 -17.32 0.29 -24.45
C ALA A 178 -18.07 0.48 -23.13
N VAL A 179 -19.39 0.42 -23.19
CA VAL A 179 -20.24 0.27 -22.01
C VAL A 179 -19.83 -1.04 -21.33
N SER A 180 -19.26 -0.94 -20.12
CA SER A 180 -18.94 -2.12 -19.32
C SER A 180 -20.24 -2.84 -18.94
N ALA A 181 -20.48 -3.99 -19.56
CA ALA A 181 -21.59 -4.85 -19.19
C ALA A 181 -21.44 -5.31 -17.72
N PRO A 182 -22.55 -5.48 -16.97
CA PRO A 182 -22.49 -5.99 -15.61
C PRO A 182 -21.81 -7.36 -15.59
N LEU A 183 -20.73 -7.50 -14.83
CA LEU A 183 -20.05 -8.77 -14.66
C LEU A 183 -20.94 -9.71 -13.84
N GLY A 184 -21.34 -10.84 -14.42
CA GLY A 184 -22.21 -11.81 -13.76
C GLY A 184 -21.58 -12.44 -12.51
N ALA A 185 -22.38 -13.00 -11.62
CA ALA A 185 -21.93 -13.62 -10.36
C ALA A 185 -20.85 -14.70 -10.54
N GLU A 186 -20.84 -15.40 -11.68
CA GLU A 186 -19.83 -16.41 -12.03
C GLU A 186 -18.43 -15.83 -12.29
N TYR A 187 -18.33 -14.54 -12.64
CA TYR A 187 -17.04 -13.85 -12.84
C TYR A 187 -16.22 -13.81 -11.55
N TYR A 188 -16.88 -13.53 -10.43
CA TYR A 188 -16.24 -13.48 -9.12
C TYR A 188 -15.78 -14.87 -8.67
N LYS A 189 -16.59 -15.91 -8.94
CA LYS A 189 -16.25 -17.31 -8.64
C LYS A 189 -15.04 -17.78 -9.46
N ALA A 190 -15.01 -17.48 -10.76
CA ALA A 190 -13.88 -17.79 -11.62
C ALA A 190 -12.58 -17.11 -11.14
N GLY A 191 -12.66 -15.87 -10.66
CA GLY A 191 -11.53 -15.15 -10.08
C GLY A 191 -11.04 -15.75 -8.74
N VAL A 192 -11.95 -16.24 -7.90
CA VAL A 192 -11.60 -16.94 -6.65
C VAL A 192 -10.93 -18.29 -6.94
N ASP A 193 -11.48 -19.06 -7.88
CA ASP A 193 -10.92 -20.36 -8.27
C ASP A 193 -9.56 -20.22 -8.97
N ALA A 194 -9.35 -19.15 -9.75
CA ALA A 194 -8.04 -18.84 -10.31
C ALA A 194 -7.00 -18.53 -9.22
N ARG A 195 -7.35 -17.74 -8.20
CA ARG A 195 -6.45 -17.46 -7.07
C ARG A 195 -6.17 -18.70 -6.24
N ARG A 196 -7.17 -19.55 -5.99
CA ARG A 196 -6.98 -20.82 -5.28
C ARG A 196 -6.02 -21.74 -6.01
N ARG A 197 -6.13 -21.83 -7.35
CA ARG A 197 -5.19 -22.61 -8.17
C ARG A 197 -3.79 -22.02 -8.17
N ALA A 198 -3.65 -20.70 -8.23
CA ALA A 198 -2.34 -20.04 -8.16
C ALA A 198 -1.68 -20.25 -6.79
N HIS A 199 -2.43 -20.14 -5.69
CA HIS A 199 -1.92 -20.42 -4.35
C HIS A 199 -1.49 -21.88 -4.20
N ALA A 200 -2.25 -22.83 -4.75
CA ALA A 200 -1.86 -24.24 -4.73
C ALA A 200 -0.60 -24.50 -5.59
N ALA A 201 -0.48 -23.84 -6.74
CA ALA A 201 0.69 -23.98 -7.63
C ALA A 201 1.97 -23.34 -7.08
N LEU A 202 1.85 -22.39 -6.14
CA LEU A 202 2.97 -21.68 -5.53
C LEU A 202 3.26 -22.13 -4.09
N ALA A 203 2.53 -23.13 -3.59
CA ALA A 203 2.66 -23.60 -2.21
C ALA A 203 4.06 -24.13 -1.88
N ASP A 204 4.75 -24.69 -2.87
CA ASP A 204 6.06 -25.35 -2.72
C ASP A 204 7.24 -24.40 -3.00
N VAL A 205 6.97 -23.15 -3.39
CA VAL A 205 8.01 -22.15 -3.71
C VAL A 205 8.83 -21.74 -2.48
N PRO A 206 8.24 -21.54 -1.27
CA PRO A 206 9.02 -21.21 -0.08
C PRO A 206 10.05 -22.29 0.29
N GLU A 207 9.67 -23.57 0.24
CA GLU A 207 10.58 -24.69 0.52
C GLU A 207 11.74 -24.76 -0.47
N LEU A 208 11.49 -24.47 -1.76
CA LEU A 208 12.54 -24.36 -2.76
C LEU A 208 13.51 -23.19 -2.49
N VAL A 209 13.02 -22.10 -1.91
CA VAL A 209 13.87 -20.95 -1.55
C VAL A 209 14.75 -21.32 -0.35
N ASP A 210 14.20 -21.97 0.66
CA ASP A 210 14.94 -22.45 1.84
C ASP A 210 16.09 -23.39 1.41
N ASP A 211 15.83 -24.34 0.50
CA ASP A 211 16.85 -25.25 -0.06
C ASP A 211 18.01 -24.51 -0.78
N VAL A 212 17.68 -23.40 -1.45
CA VAL A 212 18.69 -22.57 -2.14
C VAL A 212 19.51 -21.78 -1.14
N GLU A 213 18.89 -21.26 -0.09
CA GLU A 213 19.56 -20.54 1.00
C GLU A 213 20.55 -21.46 1.73
N ASP A 214 20.13 -22.67 2.10
CA ASP A 214 20.99 -23.69 2.71
C ASP A 214 22.20 -24.03 1.82
N ARG A 215 21.98 -24.12 0.51
CA ARG A 215 23.07 -24.41 -0.45
C ARG A 215 24.04 -23.24 -0.58
N ILE A 216 23.57 -22.00 -0.52
CA ILE A 216 24.42 -20.80 -0.54
C ILE A 216 25.27 -20.76 0.73
N GLU A 217 24.68 -21.02 1.90
CA GLU A 217 25.39 -21.05 3.17
C GLU A 217 26.47 -22.15 3.18
N ALA A 218 26.14 -23.36 2.71
CA ALA A 218 27.11 -24.45 2.58
C ALA A 218 28.29 -24.12 1.63
N LEU A 219 28.02 -23.42 0.52
CA LEU A 219 29.07 -22.99 -0.42
C LEU A 219 29.95 -21.88 0.17
N LEU A 220 29.36 -20.94 0.90
CA LEU A 220 30.10 -19.90 1.62
C LEU A 220 30.99 -20.51 2.69
N GLN A 221 30.46 -21.43 3.51
CA GLN A 221 31.22 -22.12 4.55
C GLN A 221 32.40 -22.88 3.96
N ARG A 222 32.17 -23.66 2.89
CA ARG A 222 33.23 -24.37 2.18
C ARG A 222 34.31 -23.44 1.64
N THR A 223 33.93 -22.26 1.17
CA THR A 223 34.90 -21.27 0.65
C THR A 223 35.74 -20.68 1.79
N LEU A 224 35.12 -20.41 2.94
CA LEU A 224 35.83 -19.96 4.14
C LEU A 224 36.77 -21.03 4.68
N ASP A 225 36.35 -22.29 4.72
CA ASP A 225 37.19 -23.42 5.17
C ASP A 225 38.44 -23.55 4.28
N LEU A 226 38.27 -23.48 2.95
CA LEU A 226 39.39 -23.52 1.98
C LEU A 226 40.36 -22.33 2.15
N LEU A 227 39.86 -21.14 2.48
CA LEU A 227 40.67 -19.95 2.70
C LEU A 227 41.37 -19.97 4.09
N GLY A 228 40.78 -20.64 5.07
CA GLY A 228 41.36 -20.81 6.41
C GLY A 228 42.47 -21.87 6.45
N ASP A 229 42.35 -22.92 5.64
CA ASP A 229 43.37 -23.97 5.53
C ASP A 229 44.66 -23.50 4.83
N ASP A 230 44.59 -22.46 3.98
CA ASP A 230 45.75 -21.85 3.30
C ASP A 230 46.61 -20.96 4.23
N THR A 231 46.19 -20.72 5.48
CA THR A 231 46.94 -19.91 6.46
C THR A 231 47.82 -20.69 7.45
N GLU A 232 47.93 -22.02 7.33
CA GLU A 232 48.82 -22.87 8.15
C GLU A 232 49.94 -23.60 7.37
N LEU A 233 50.64 -22.90 6.45
CA LEU A 233 51.94 -23.32 5.89
C LEU A 233 52.95 -22.16 5.92
#